data_AF-A0A967K4B1-F1
#
_entry.id   AF-A0A967K4B1-F1
#
_cell.length_a   1.000
_cell.length_b   1.000
_cell.length_c   1.000
_cell.angle_alpha   90.00
_cell.angle_beta   90.00
_cell.angle_gamma   90.00
#
_symmetry.space_group_name_H-M   'P 1'
#
loop_
_entity.id
_entity.type
_entity.pdbx_description
1 polymer ?
#
loop_
_entity_poly.entity_id
_entity_poly.type
_entity_poly.pdbx_seq_one_letter_code
_entity_poly.pdbx_strand_id
1 'polypeptide(L)'
;MKSKLGFIAVSSVIVLSIVIIFAVSIERKDAGPNKLRGKADSGLVKKGNSNMGEVPEQVIPIEPEPAETLQVSFAHVKDIAFWNDRIAAGTEGGVFTYEPEDSSYQFFYYANGLTEYDVNALLQVEDKLLVGTQGGLAQIDQAGNIKEIDFGFEPPVTALAESQGSLLIGTASDGLVAYQDGIGRRILEVLDINSVVSSGDQIWVSTAGHGLYSFDGMDWKKRFLVDDTTAFDYVADLGFKFERLYAGTAYGLYVFDGGRWNIYDEEDGLLFCDVRNIAFKGWKIVVGTSDWGIYEIFEDWVSPRAWSEGMEVTSLACKGDYTIVGTSNEGIYIAKAGEISHINPTPQTFTRPVVASVH
;
A
#
# COMPACT_ATOMS: atom_id res chain seq x y z
N MET A 1 2.26 65.33 5.40
CA MET A 1 0.80 65.44 5.67
C MET A 1 0.07 64.82 4.49
N LYS A 2 -0.72 63.75 4.56
CA LYS A 2 -1.37 63.02 5.65
C LYS A 2 -1.27 61.51 5.37
N SER A 3 -1.01 60.75 6.43
CA SER A 3 -1.08 59.29 6.51
C SER A 3 -2.52 58.78 6.41
N LYS A 4 -2.72 57.63 5.76
CA LYS A 4 -3.88 56.76 6.00
C LYS A 4 -3.39 55.35 6.33
N LEU A 5 -3.42 55.05 7.64
CA LEU A 5 -3.51 53.71 8.21
C LEU A 5 -4.83 53.06 7.78
N GLY A 6 -4.84 51.73 7.61
CA GLY A 6 -6.06 50.96 7.41
C GLY A 6 -5.85 49.45 7.52
N PHE A 7 -5.82 48.97 8.77
CA PHE A 7 -6.19 47.63 9.27
C PHE A 7 -5.66 46.36 8.59
N ILE A 8 -4.67 45.74 9.25
CA ILE A 8 -4.40 44.30 9.16
C ILE A 8 -5.44 43.59 10.05
N ALA A 9 -6.33 42.82 9.44
CA ALA A 9 -7.18 41.87 10.17
C ALA A 9 -6.35 40.62 10.45
N VAL A 10 -5.87 40.47 11.68
CA VAL A 10 -5.34 39.20 12.18
C VAL A 10 -6.55 38.39 12.66
N SER A 11 -7.05 37.51 11.80
CA SER A 11 -8.07 36.55 12.20
C SER A 11 -7.38 35.44 12.99
N SER A 12 -7.56 35.48 14.31
CA SER A 12 -7.17 34.42 15.22
C SER A 12 -7.92 33.14 14.87
N VAL A 13 -7.21 32.13 14.35
CA VAL A 13 -7.74 30.78 14.21
C VAL A 13 -7.67 30.12 15.58
N ILE A 14 -8.83 29.93 16.19
CA ILE A 14 -9.00 29.08 17.37
C ILE A 14 -8.94 27.65 16.86
N VAL A 15 -7.84 26.94 17.15
CA VAL A 15 -7.76 25.49 16.94
C VAL A 15 -8.58 24.83 18.04
N LEU A 16 -9.83 24.51 17.71
CA LEU A 16 -10.67 23.66 18.54
C LEU A 16 -10.36 22.21 18.14
N SER A 17 -9.52 21.52 18.92
CA SER A 17 -9.30 20.09 18.76
C SER A 17 -10.60 19.35 19.07
N ILE A 18 -11.30 18.89 18.05
CA ILE A 18 -12.48 18.04 18.18
C ILE A 18 -11.99 16.59 18.22
N VAL A 19 -12.11 15.96 19.38
CA VAL A 19 -11.94 14.52 19.56
C VAL A 19 -13.19 13.83 19.01
N ILE A 20 -13.06 13.04 17.94
CA ILE A 20 -14.18 12.30 17.35
C ILE A 20 -14.39 11.00 18.15
N ILE A 21 -15.45 10.96 18.97
CA ILE A 21 -15.92 9.75 19.64
C ILE A 21 -17.04 9.13 18.80
N PHE A 22 -16.75 8.04 18.10
CA PHE A 22 -17.77 7.20 17.48
C PHE A 22 -18.45 6.35 18.58
N ALA A 23 -19.73 6.63 18.86
CA ALA A 23 -20.59 5.76 19.65
C ALA A 23 -21.63 5.11 18.72
N VAL A 24 -21.54 3.80 18.52
CA VAL A 24 -22.58 3.01 17.85
C VAL A 24 -23.13 1.97 18.83
N SER A 25 -24.46 1.94 18.90
CA SER A 25 -25.30 1.15 19.78
C SER A 25 -25.21 -0.35 19.48
N ILE A 26 -24.89 -1.16 20.48
CA ILE A 26 -24.86 -2.63 20.39
C ILE A 26 -26.25 -3.18 20.72
N GLU A 27 -26.98 -3.67 19.72
CA GLU A 27 -28.07 -4.62 19.95
C GLU A 27 -27.49 -6.04 20.04
N ARG A 28 -27.51 -6.62 21.25
CA ARG A 28 -27.16 -8.02 21.49
C ARG A 28 -28.27 -8.92 20.94
N LYS A 29 -27.92 -9.87 20.07
CA LYS A 29 -28.73 -11.06 19.80
C LYS A 29 -28.05 -12.27 20.42
N ASP A 30 -28.67 -12.78 21.48
CA ASP A 30 -28.25 -13.98 22.19
C ASP A 30 -28.39 -15.23 21.31
N ALA A 31 -27.31 -16.00 21.14
CA ALA A 31 -27.34 -17.35 20.57
C ALA A 31 -27.27 -18.37 21.72
N GLY A 32 -28.36 -19.12 21.93
CA GLY A 32 -28.44 -20.21 22.89
C GLY A 32 -27.73 -21.50 22.44
N PRO A 33 -27.42 -22.44 23.36
CA PRO A 33 -26.60 -23.59 23.07
C PRO A 33 -27.42 -24.74 22.46
N ASN A 34 -27.05 -25.19 21.25
CA ASN A 34 -27.61 -26.42 20.67
C ASN A 34 -26.84 -27.66 21.15
N LYS A 35 -27.44 -28.38 22.09
CA LYS A 35 -27.15 -29.79 22.39
C LYS A 35 -27.76 -30.67 21.30
N LEU A 36 -26.96 -31.54 20.68
CA LEU A 36 -27.48 -32.75 20.05
C LEU A 36 -26.70 -33.97 20.56
N ARG A 37 -27.47 -34.94 21.05
CA ARG A 37 -27.08 -36.19 21.69
C ARG A 37 -27.80 -37.32 20.95
N GLY A 38 -27.11 -38.43 20.70
CA GLY A 38 -27.68 -39.71 20.24
C GLY A 38 -27.03 -40.19 18.94
N LYS A 39 -26.65 -41.45 18.77
CA LYS A 39 -26.95 -42.69 19.48
C LYS A 39 -25.76 -43.64 19.30
N ALA A 40 -25.43 -44.39 20.35
CA ALA A 40 -24.57 -45.56 20.25
C ALA A 40 -25.40 -46.75 19.75
N ASP A 41 -24.96 -47.40 18.68
CA ASP A 41 -25.47 -48.70 18.24
C ASP A 41 -24.45 -49.77 18.63
N SER A 42 -24.88 -50.67 19.52
CA SER A 42 -24.10 -51.80 19.99
C SER A 42 -24.28 -53.00 19.06
N GLY A 43 -23.38 -53.14 18.08
CA GLY A 43 -23.27 -54.32 17.22
C GLY A 43 -22.27 -55.33 17.80
N LEU A 44 -22.78 -56.47 18.27
CA LEU A 44 -22.01 -57.64 18.68
C LEU A 44 -21.21 -58.22 17.50
N VAL A 45 -19.87 -58.20 17.57
CA VAL A 45 -19.00 -58.94 16.65
C VAL A 45 -18.35 -60.12 17.38
N LYS A 46 -18.54 -61.31 16.81
CA LYS A 46 -18.01 -62.60 17.28
C LYS A 46 -16.48 -62.59 17.28
N LYS A 47 -15.88 -63.08 18.37
CA LYS A 47 -14.44 -63.39 18.45
C LYS A 47 -14.07 -64.47 17.45
N GLY A 48 -13.39 -64.10 16.37
CA GLY A 48 -12.61 -65.00 15.52
C GLY A 48 -11.14 -64.89 15.91
N ASN A 49 -10.52 -66.03 16.23
CA ASN A 49 -9.07 -66.14 16.40
C ASN A 49 -8.38 -65.88 15.05
N SER A 50 -7.60 -64.81 14.96
CA SER A 50 -6.51 -64.71 13.99
C SER A 50 -5.25 -64.23 14.70
N ASN A 51 -4.27 -65.12 14.79
CA ASN A 51 -2.87 -64.76 15.02
C ASN A 51 -2.46 -63.79 13.90
N MET A 52 -2.35 -62.51 14.24
CA MET A 52 -1.63 -61.52 13.43
C MET A 52 -0.32 -61.29 14.15
N GLY A 53 0.78 -61.74 13.54
CA GLY A 53 2.12 -61.47 14.06
C GLY A 53 2.35 -59.97 14.16
N GLU A 54 3.08 -59.55 15.20
CA GLU A 54 3.57 -58.19 15.34
C GLU A 54 4.41 -57.85 14.10
N VAL A 55 3.91 -56.92 13.29
CA VAL A 55 4.72 -56.26 12.26
C VAL A 55 5.55 -55.22 13.01
N PRO A 56 6.89 -55.24 12.95
CA PRO A 56 7.68 -54.24 13.62
C PRO A 56 7.38 -52.86 13.00
N GLU A 57 7.09 -51.87 13.85
CA GLU A 57 7.04 -50.46 13.43
C GLU A 57 8.37 -50.11 12.76
N GLN A 58 8.35 -49.98 11.43
CA GLN A 58 9.45 -49.34 10.72
C GLN A 58 9.40 -47.86 11.07
N VAL A 59 10.32 -47.42 11.92
CA VAL A 59 10.65 -46.01 12.07
C VAL A 59 11.27 -45.57 10.74
N ILE A 60 10.45 -45.00 9.86
CA ILE A 60 10.94 -44.33 8.65
C ILE A 60 11.73 -43.12 9.15
N PRO A 61 13.03 -43.00 8.83
CA PRO A 61 13.77 -41.79 9.13
C PRO A 61 13.04 -40.63 8.45
N ILE A 62 12.59 -39.64 9.22
CA ILE A 62 12.12 -38.38 8.65
C ILE A 62 13.39 -37.72 8.11
N GLU A 63 13.58 -37.80 6.80
CA GLU A 63 14.62 -37.04 6.13
C GLU A 63 14.34 -35.56 6.43
N PRO A 64 15.32 -34.78 6.93
CA PRO A 64 15.07 -33.37 7.21
C PRO A 64 14.59 -32.72 5.92
N GLU A 65 13.44 -32.05 5.97
CA GLU A 65 12.93 -31.37 4.78
C GLU A 65 14.00 -30.43 4.24
N PRO A 66 14.26 -30.46 2.92
CA PRO A 66 15.31 -29.64 2.34
C PRO A 66 15.02 -28.17 2.65
N ALA A 67 16.01 -27.47 3.20
CA ALA A 67 15.91 -26.04 3.46
C ALA A 67 15.46 -25.32 2.18
N GLU A 68 14.38 -24.56 2.26
CA GLU A 68 13.91 -23.78 1.12
C GLU A 68 14.92 -22.69 0.83
N THR A 69 15.35 -22.61 -0.43
CA THR A 69 16.25 -21.59 -0.90
C THR A 69 15.42 -20.45 -1.47
N LEU A 70 15.34 -19.34 -0.76
CA LEU A 70 14.67 -18.12 -1.21
C LEU A 70 15.68 -17.24 -1.95
N GLN A 71 15.41 -16.95 -3.21
CA GLN A 71 16.08 -15.86 -3.91
C GLN A 71 15.30 -14.58 -3.65
N VAL A 72 15.87 -13.69 -2.85
CA VAL A 72 15.33 -12.34 -2.68
C VAL A 72 15.88 -11.52 -3.83
N SER A 73 15.02 -11.24 -4.80
CA SER A 73 15.34 -10.37 -5.92
C SER A 73 14.93 -8.93 -5.59
N PHE A 74 15.59 -7.99 -6.26
CA PHE A 74 15.20 -6.60 -6.29
C PHE A 74 14.22 -6.29 -7.43
N ALA A 75 13.71 -7.33 -8.09
CA ALA A 75 12.67 -7.20 -9.11
C ALA A 75 11.31 -6.96 -8.44
N HIS A 76 10.34 -6.55 -9.26
CA HIS A 76 8.96 -6.31 -8.86
C HIS A 76 8.84 -5.30 -7.74
N VAL A 77 9.36 -4.09 -7.98
CA VAL A 77 9.16 -2.97 -7.05
C VAL A 77 7.69 -2.59 -7.06
N LYS A 78 6.99 -2.77 -5.94
CA LYS A 78 5.56 -2.51 -5.79
C LYS A 78 5.29 -1.12 -5.21
N ASP A 79 6.16 -0.66 -4.32
CA ASP A 79 6.03 0.68 -3.75
C ASP A 79 7.40 1.30 -3.41
N ILE A 80 7.46 2.63 -3.39
CA ILE A 80 8.66 3.42 -3.09
C ILE A 80 8.29 4.54 -2.14
N ALA A 81 9.01 4.62 -1.03
CA ALA A 81 8.90 5.71 -0.09
C ALA A 81 10.27 6.32 0.20
N PHE A 82 10.30 7.62 0.48
CA PHE A 82 11.44 8.19 1.17
C PHE A 82 11.32 7.85 2.65
N TRP A 83 12.42 7.40 3.24
CA TRP A 83 12.52 7.08 4.67
C TRP A 83 13.74 7.76 5.26
N ASN A 84 13.52 8.90 5.91
CA ASN A 84 14.58 9.81 6.37
C ASN A 84 15.48 10.24 5.19
N ASP A 85 16.75 9.84 5.22
CA ASP A 85 17.76 10.09 4.19
C ASP A 85 17.83 8.95 3.15
N ARG A 86 17.15 7.84 3.42
CA ARG A 86 17.11 6.66 2.55
C ARG A 86 15.91 6.68 1.58
N ILE A 87 16.05 5.92 0.52
CA ILE A 87 14.97 5.52 -0.38
C ILE A 87 14.63 4.06 -0.03
N ALA A 88 13.38 3.80 0.33
CA ALA A 88 12.87 2.46 0.56
C ALA A 88 12.08 1.98 -0.67
N ALA A 89 12.27 0.73 -1.06
CA ALA A 89 11.54 0.06 -2.12
C ALA A 89 10.97 -1.26 -1.57
N GLY A 90 9.65 -1.40 -1.63
CA GLY A 90 8.93 -2.62 -1.29
C GLY A 90 8.86 -3.52 -2.51
N THR A 91 9.19 -4.79 -2.35
CA THR A 91 9.20 -5.78 -3.43
C THR A 91 8.49 -7.05 -2.99
N GLU A 92 8.37 -8.02 -3.90
CA GLU A 92 7.91 -9.38 -3.58
C GLU A 92 8.87 -10.15 -2.65
N GLY A 93 10.07 -9.63 -2.42
CA GLY A 93 11.14 -10.25 -1.62
C GLY A 93 11.45 -9.55 -0.30
N GLY A 94 10.82 -8.41 -0.02
CA GLY A 94 10.97 -7.66 1.24
C GLY A 94 11.08 -6.16 1.01
N VAL A 95 11.71 -5.47 1.97
CA VAL A 95 12.03 -4.05 1.85
C VAL A 95 13.51 -3.88 1.60
N PHE A 96 13.85 -3.19 0.53
CA PHE A 96 15.18 -2.69 0.26
C PHE A 96 15.28 -1.23 0.64
N THR A 97 16.40 -0.81 1.22
CA THR A 97 16.69 0.61 1.42
C THR A 97 18.04 0.98 0.83
N TYR A 98 18.13 2.17 0.24
CA TYR A 98 19.33 2.72 -0.36
C TYR A 98 19.59 4.13 0.17
N GLU A 99 20.84 4.39 0.56
CA GLU A 99 21.33 5.72 0.96
C GLU A 99 22.12 6.34 -0.21
N PRO A 100 21.59 7.38 -0.87
CA PRO A 100 22.27 8.00 -2.00
C PRO A 100 23.62 8.63 -1.67
N GLU A 101 23.85 9.09 -0.43
CA GLU A 101 25.08 9.81 -0.09
C GLU A 101 26.32 8.89 -0.04
N ASP A 102 26.17 7.68 0.49
CA ASP A 102 27.28 6.72 0.65
C ASP A 102 27.11 5.45 -0.20
N SER A 103 26.01 5.36 -0.96
CA SER A 103 25.63 4.20 -1.76
C SER A 103 25.45 2.91 -0.96
N SER A 104 25.22 3.01 0.36
CA SER A 104 24.93 1.86 1.19
C SER A 104 23.49 1.38 0.99
N TYR A 105 23.28 0.07 1.18
CA TYR A 105 21.95 -0.51 1.14
C TYR A 105 21.72 -1.51 2.27
N GLN A 106 20.45 -1.72 2.59
CA GLN A 106 19.99 -2.70 3.57
C GLN A 106 18.80 -3.48 3.01
N PHE A 107 18.67 -4.74 3.44
CA PHE A 107 17.54 -5.60 3.11
C PHE A 107 16.85 -6.04 4.38
N PHE A 108 15.52 -5.91 4.39
CA PHE A 108 14.65 -6.40 5.44
C PHE A 108 13.74 -7.47 4.84
N TYR A 109 13.93 -8.70 5.31
CA TYR A 109 13.21 -9.89 4.83
C TYR A 109 12.99 -10.84 6.02
N TYR A 110 12.50 -12.06 5.76
CA TYR A 110 12.13 -13.01 6.82
C TYR A 110 13.22 -13.22 7.90
N ALA A 111 14.50 -13.24 7.53
CA ALA A 111 15.59 -13.49 8.49
C ALA A 111 15.80 -12.33 9.47
N ASN A 112 15.29 -11.14 9.15
CA ASN A 112 15.33 -9.95 10.00
C ASN A 112 14.02 -9.72 10.79
N GLY A 113 13.05 -10.63 10.65
CA GLY A 113 11.77 -10.57 11.38
C GLY A 113 10.59 -10.05 10.56
N LEU A 114 10.74 -9.81 9.26
CA LEU A 114 9.61 -9.51 8.37
C LEU A 114 8.99 -10.84 7.90
N THR A 115 8.09 -11.38 8.71
CA THR A 115 7.51 -12.73 8.56
C THR A 115 6.90 -12.95 7.18
N GLU A 116 6.13 -11.98 6.69
CA GLU A 116 5.60 -11.93 5.32
C GLU A 116 6.31 -10.83 4.53
N TYR A 117 7.05 -11.24 3.50
CA TYR A 117 8.01 -10.40 2.79
C TYR A 117 7.50 -9.89 1.44
N ASP A 118 6.30 -10.28 1.01
CA ASP A 118 5.67 -9.64 -0.15
C ASP A 118 5.05 -8.30 0.27
N VAL A 119 5.73 -7.20 -0.10
CA VAL A 119 5.43 -5.83 0.35
C VAL A 119 4.60 -5.10 -0.70
N ASN A 120 3.42 -4.63 -0.33
CA ASN A 120 2.52 -3.90 -1.22
C ASN A 120 2.56 -2.37 -0.99
N ALA A 121 2.84 -1.91 0.23
CA ALA A 121 2.76 -0.50 0.58
C ALA A 121 3.85 -0.09 1.58
N LEU A 122 4.37 1.11 1.42
CA LEU A 122 5.37 1.73 2.29
C LEU A 122 4.92 3.14 2.69
N LEU A 123 5.08 3.48 3.97
CA LEU A 123 4.82 4.83 4.44
C LEU A 123 5.80 5.22 5.55
N GLN A 124 6.49 6.35 5.39
CA GLN A 124 7.23 6.94 6.50
C GLN A 124 6.25 7.60 7.47
N VAL A 125 6.32 7.22 8.75
CA VAL A 125 5.64 7.90 9.86
C VAL A 125 6.68 8.21 10.92
N GLU A 126 6.87 9.50 11.21
CA GLU A 126 7.98 9.99 12.03
C GLU A 126 9.33 9.45 11.53
N ASP A 127 10.08 8.73 12.37
CA ASP A 127 11.36 8.11 12.05
C ASP A 127 11.24 6.66 11.57
N LYS A 128 10.04 6.10 11.53
CA LYS A 128 9.77 4.70 11.19
C LYS A 128 9.27 4.53 9.76
N LEU A 129 9.53 3.36 9.22
CA LEU A 129 8.93 2.90 7.98
C LEU A 129 7.84 1.88 8.29
N LEU A 130 6.60 2.20 7.96
CA LEU A 130 5.51 1.25 7.94
C LEU A 130 5.56 0.44 6.65
N VAL A 131 5.24 -0.86 6.78
CA VAL A 131 5.35 -1.86 5.72
C VAL A 131 4.05 -2.66 5.69
N GLY A 132 3.23 -2.39 4.68
CA GLY A 132 2.04 -3.18 4.37
C GLY A 132 2.42 -4.38 3.51
N THR A 133 2.07 -5.58 3.96
CA THR A 133 2.47 -6.85 3.32
C THR A 133 1.25 -7.73 3.05
N GLN A 134 1.49 -8.86 2.36
CA GLN A 134 0.49 -9.93 2.25
C GLN A 134 0.08 -10.53 3.61
N GLY A 135 0.88 -10.33 4.66
CA GLY A 135 0.64 -10.84 6.00
C GLY A 135 0.03 -9.85 6.98
N GLY A 136 -0.03 -8.56 6.63
CA GLY A 136 -0.54 -7.52 7.52
C GLY A 136 0.35 -6.29 7.52
N LEU A 137 0.56 -5.72 8.71
CA LEU A 137 1.29 -4.46 8.89
C LEU A 137 2.50 -4.68 9.80
N ALA A 138 3.65 -4.17 9.38
CA ALA A 138 4.85 -4.11 10.21
C ALA A 138 5.40 -2.67 10.25
N GLN A 139 6.26 -2.41 11.23
CA GLN A 139 7.09 -1.20 11.30
C GLN A 139 8.58 -1.58 11.40
N ILE A 140 9.42 -0.76 10.78
CA ILE A 140 10.88 -0.84 10.86
C ILE A 140 11.39 0.48 11.46
N ASP A 141 12.17 0.40 12.53
CA ASP A 141 12.83 1.56 13.13
C ASP A 141 14.21 1.84 12.50
N GLN A 142 14.84 2.96 12.86
CA GLN A 142 16.15 3.34 12.32
C GLN A 142 17.28 2.36 12.67
N ALA A 143 17.13 1.57 13.73
CA ALA A 143 18.10 0.53 14.10
C ALA A 143 17.87 -0.77 13.30
N GLY A 144 16.82 -0.83 12.49
CA GLY A 144 16.44 -1.99 11.70
C GLY A 144 15.62 -3.02 12.47
N ASN A 145 15.09 -2.67 13.65
CA ASN A 145 14.21 -3.57 14.39
C ASN A 145 12.84 -3.59 13.73
N ILE A 146 12.33 -4.80 13.49
CA ILE A 146 11.03 -5.04 12.90
C ILE A 146 10.03 -5.40 14.00
N LYS A 147 8.85 -4.79 13.95
CA LYS A 147 7.74 -5.12 14.85
C LYS A 147 6.45 -5.20 14.06
N GLU A 148 5.73 -6.31 14.19
CA GLU A 148 4.38 -6.46 13.67
C GLU A 148 3.40 -5.57 14.45
N ILE A 149 2.44 -5.00 13.71
CA ILE A 149 1.37 -4.17 14.24
C ILE A 149 0.07 -4.95 14.07
N ASP A 150 -0.48 -5.40 15.20
CA ASP A 150 -1.86 -5.88 15.23
C ASP A 150 -2.80 -4.67 15.16
N PHE A 151 -3.52 -4.58 14.05
CA PHE A 151 -4.56 -3.58 13.82
C PHE A 151 -5.97 -4.16 13.87
N GLY A 152 -6.12 -5.47 14.12
CA GLY A 152 -7.40 -6.14 14.35
C GLY A 152 -8.22 -6.48 13.09
N PHE A 153 -7.62 -6.47 11.90
CA PHE A 153 -8.29 -6.80 10.63
C PHE A 153 -7.43 -7.72 9.77
N GLU A 154 -8.05 -8.33 8.77
CA GLU A 154 -7.41 -9.34 7.94
C GLU A 154 -6.46 -8.70 6.91
N PRO A 155 -5.33 -9.36 6.60
CA PRO A 155 -4.49 -9.00 5.47
C PRO A 155 -5.16 -9.34 4.12
N PRO A 156 -4.58 -8.94 2.98
CA PRO A 156 -3.36 -8.13 2.81
C PRO A 156 -3.58 -6.64 3.03
N VAL A 157 -2.53 -5.95 3.50
CA VAL A 157 -2.46 -4.48 3.51
C VAL A 157 -1.96 -4.03 2.15
N THR A 158 -2.73 -3.17 1.48
CA THR A 158 -2.51 -2.77 0.09
C THR A 158 -2.20 -1.29 -0.08
N ALA A 159 -2.59 -0.45 0.88
CA ALA A 159 -2.33 0.99 0.82
C ALA A 159 -2.18 1.58 2.22
N LEU A 160 -1.36 2.63 2.35
CA LEU A 160 -1.10 3.31 3.61
C LEU A 160 -1.12 4.83 3.42
N ALA A 161 -1.78 5.56 4.31
CA ALA A 161 -1.69 7.01 4.39
C ALA A 161 -1.84 7.52 5.82
N GLU A 162 -1.35 8.73 6.10
CA GLU A 162 -1.63 9.41 7.37
C GLU A 162 -2.80 10.38 7.19
N SER A 163 -3.68 10.47 8.18
CA SER A 163 -4.71 11.50 8.26
C SER A 163 -4.97 11.89 9.71
N GLN A 164 -4.72 13.15 10.06
CA GLN A 164 -5.02 13.73 11.37
C GLN A 164 -4.51 12.89 12.57
N GLY A 165 -3.28 12.37 12.47
CA GLY A 165 -2.70 11.53 13.53
C GLY A 165 -3.30 10.12 13.64
N SER A 166 -4.08 9.70 12.65
CA SER A 166 -4.48 8.30 12.44
C SER A 166 -3.74 7.74 11.23
N LEU A 167 -3.42 6.45 11.30
CA LEU A 167 -2.98 5.68 10.14
C LEU A 167 -4.21 5.16 9.40
N LEU A 168 -4.32 5.47 8.11
CA LEU A 168 -5.28 4.87 7.21
C LEU A 168 -4.65 3.64 6.56
N ILE A 169 -5.27 2.49 6.76
CA ILE A 169 -4.81 1.18 6.27
C ILE A 169 -5.84 0.69 5.27
N GLY A 170 -5.48 0.69 3.99
CA GLY A 170 -6.24 0.03 2.94
C GLY A 170 -5.96 -1.47 2.96
N THR A 171 -7.02 -2.27 2.88
CA THR A 171 -6.93 -3.74 2.83
C THR A 171 -7.67 -4.27 1.60
N ALA A 172 -7.32 -5.46 1.14
CA ALA A 172 -8.05 -6.08 0.03
C ALA A 172 -9.42 -6.63 0.46
N SER A 173 -9.60 -7.03 1.72
CA SER A 173 -10.76 -7.80 2.18
C SER A 173 -11.67 -7.03 3.16
N ASP A 174 -11.11 -6.15 3.99
CA ASP A 174 -11.82 -5.44 5.06
C ASP A 174 -12.09 -3.96 4.75
N GLY A 175 -11.65 -3.47 3.59
CA GLY A 175 -11.75 -2.06 3.21
C GLY A 175 -10.79 -1.15 3.97
N LEU A 176 -11.22 0.07 4.28
CA LEU A 176 -10.37 1.10 4.88
C LEU A 176 -10.51 1.08 6.40
N VAL A 177 -9.38 0.89 7.08
CA VAL A 177 -9.28 0.91 8.53
C VAL A 177 -8.54 2.17 8.98
N ALA A 178 -9.12 2.91 9.93
CA ALA A 178 -8.41 3.93 10.68
C ALA A 178 -7.81 3.30 11.95
N TYR A 179 -6.50 3.37 12.10
CA TYR A 179 -5.75 2.87 13.24
C TYR A 179 -5.17 4.02 14.05
N GLN A 180 -5.57 4.11 15.32
CA GLN A 180 -5.13 5.14 16.24
C GLN A 180 -5.04 4.57 17.66
N ASP A 181 -3.97 4.90 18.38
CA ASP A 181 -3.75 4.49 19.77
C ASP A 181 -3.92 2.98 20.04
N GLY A 182 -3.47 2.15 19.09
CA GLY A 182 -3.56 0.70 19.20
C GLY A 182 -4.91 0.11 18.83
N ILE A 183 -5.85 0.92 18.33
CA ILE A 183 -7.21 0.50 18.02
C ILE A 183 -7.48 0.74 16.54
N GLY A 184 -7.76 -0.33 15.81
CA GLY A 184 -8.28 -0.28 14.44
C GLY A 184 -9.79 -0.14 14.43
N ARG A 185 -10.31 0.68 13.51
CA ARG A 185 -11.74 0.80 13.22
C ARG A 185 -11.94 0.83 11.71
N ARG A 186 -12.77 -0.08 11.19
CA ARG A 186 -13.22 0.00 9.80
C ARG A 186 -14.08 1.24 9.61
N ILE A 187 -13.69 2.10 8.68
CA ILE A 187 -14.37 3.36 8.36
C ILE A 187 -14.99 3.36 6.96
N LEU A 188 -14.58 2.46 6.08
CA LEU A 188 -15.21 2.20 4.78
C LEU A 188 -15.17 0.70 4.50
N GLU A 189 -16.33 0.11 4.17
CA GLU A 189 -16.45 -1.29 3.79
C GLU A 189 -16.49 -1.39 2.25
N VAL A 190 -15.35 -1.72 1.66
CA VAL A 190 -15.16 -1.92 0.22
C VAL A 190 -14.01 -2.92 0.02
N LEU A 191 -14.02 -3.64 -1.09
CA LEU A 191 -12.95 -4.60 -1.40
C LEU A 191 -11.88 -3.96 -2.30
N ASP A 192 -10.71 -4.60 -2.31
CA ASP A 192 -9.62 -4.34 -3.25
C ASP A 192 -9.21 -2.87 -3.32
N ILE A 193 -8.88 -2.26 -2.16
CA ILE A 193 -8.35 -0.90 -2.12
C ILE A 193 -6.98 -0.86 -2.80
N ASN A 194 -6.80 0.07 -3.74
CA ASN A 194 -5.53 0.30 -4.43
C ASN A 194 -4.72 1.43 -3.80
N SER A 195 -5.36 2.58 -3.54
CA SER A 195 -4.68 3.76 -3.04
C SER A 195 -5.59 4.56 -2.11
N VAL A 196 -4.98 5.22 -1.12
CA VAL A 196 -5.64 6.11 -0.19
C VAL A 196 -4.84 7.40 -0.06
N VAL A 197 -5.52 8.54 -0.18
CA VAL A 197 -4.92 9.85 0.07
C VAL A 197 -5.80 10.68 0.99
N SER A 198 -5.17 11.52 1.80
CA SER A 198 -5.88 12.40 2.72
C SER A 198 -5.42 13.85 2.60
N SER A 199 -6.34 14.80 2.84
CA SER A 199 -6.04 16.21 2.97
C SER A 199 -7.04 16.88 3.93
N GLY A 200 -6.57 17.16 5.15
CA GLY A 200 -7.45 17.63 6.22
C GLY A 200 -8.52 16.57 6.53
N ASP A 201 -9.79 16.95 6.42
CA ASP A 201 -10.95 16.06 6.63
C ASP A 201 -11.33 15.24 5.40
N GLN A 202 -10.72 15.52 4.24
CA GLN A 202 -11.02 14.81 3.01
C GLN A 202 -10.17 13.54 2.89
N ILE A 203 -10.84 12.42 2.64
CA ILE A 203 -10.18 11.14 2.34
C ILE A 203 -10.69 10.65 0.99
N TRP A 204 -9.78 10.17 0.17
CA TRP A 204 -10.12 9.56 -1.12
C TRP A 204 -9.55 8.15 -1.16
N VAL A 205 -10.34 7.22 -1.67
CA VAL A 205 -10.01 5.79 -1.75
C VAL A 205 -10.33 5.29 -3.14
N SER A 206 -9.32 4.75 -3.83
CA SER A 206 -9.49 4.03 -5.09
C SER A 206 -9.53 2.53 -4.85
N THR A 207 -10.15 1.81 -5.78
CA THR A 207 -10.28 0.35 -5.71
C THR A 207 -10.02 -0.29 -7.08
N ALA A 208 -9.79 -1.60 -7.09
CA ALA A 208 -9.68 -2.41 -8.30
C ALA A 208 -11.06 -3.00 -8.70
N GLY A 209 -11.93 -2.17 -9.26
CA GLY A 209 -13.21 -2.60 -9.85
C GLY A 209 -14.45 -2.21 -9.06
N HIS A 210 -14.29 -1.56 -7.89
CA HIS A 210 -15.41 -1.15 -7.04
C HIS A 210 -15.72 0.35 -7.08
N GLY A 211 -14.87 1.17 -7.70
CA GLY A 211 -15.05 2.61 -7.80
C GLY A 211 -14.01 3.47 -7.07
N LEU A 212 -14.20 4.79 -7.21
CA LEU A 212 -13.56 5.82 -6.41
C LEU A 212 -14.52 6.34 -5.34
N TYR A 213 -14.05 6.47 -4.10
CA TYR A 213 -14.83 6.94 -2.96
C TYR A 213 -14.20 8.19 -2.36
N SER A 214 -15.05 9.12 -1.91
CA SER A 214 -14.63 10.33 -1.19
C SER A 214 -15.35 10.43 0.15
N PHE A 215 -14.64 10.84 1.19
CA PHE A 215 -15.19 11.27 2.47
C PHE A 215 -15.02 12.78 2.59
N ASP A 216 -16.09 13.48 2.98
CA ASP A 216 -16.11 14.94 3.13
C ASP A 216 -16.06 15.42 4.59
N GLY A 217 -15.67 14.53 5.51
CA GLY A 217 -15.74 14.76 6.95
C GLY A 217 -17.05 14.31 7.59
N MET A 218 -18.08 14.03 6.79
CA MET A 218 -19.39 13.59 7.28
C MET A 218 -19.80 12.25 6.67
N ASP A 219 -19.82 12.15 5.34
CA ASP A 219 -20.35 11.00 4.63
C ASP A 219 -19.42 10.50 3.53
N TRP A 220 -19.45 9.18 3.30
CA TRP A 220 -18.82 8.55 2.15
C TRP A 220 -19.71 8.66 0.91
N LYS A 221 -19.09 8.99 -0.23
CA LYS A 221 -19.75 9.08 -1.53
C LYS A 221 -18.94 8.33 -2.59
N LYS A 222 -19.57 7.39 -3.29
CA LYS A 222 -19.02 6.85 -4.54
C LYS A 222 -19.03 7.94 -5.61
N ARG A 223 -17.94 8.06 -6.36
CA ARG A 223 -17.71 9.07 -7.40
C ARG A 223 -17.81 8.42 -8.77
N PHE A 224 -18.38 9.14 -9.71
CA PHE A 224 -18.60 8.72 -11.09
C PHE A 224 -18.77 9.96 -11.96
N LEU A 225 -18.54 9.82 -13.27
CA LEU A 225 -18.93 10.83 -14.26
C LEU A 225 -20.37 10.55 -14.70
N VAL A 226 -21.12 11.61 -14.99
CA VAL A 226 -22.52 11.45 -15.44
C VAL A 226 -22.58 10.76 -16.80
N ASP A 227 -21.64 11.10 -17.68
CA ASP A 227 -21.59 10.57 -19.05
C ASP A 227 -20.81 9.25 -19.16
N ASP A 228 -20.04 8.90 -18.13
CA ASP A 228 -19.36 7.61 -18.00
C ASP A 228 -19.26 7.18 -16.53
N THR A 229 -20.17 6.29 -16.13
CA THR A 229 -20.22 5.81 -14.75
C THR A 229 -19.10 4.82 -14.42
N THR A 230 -18.37 4.32 -15.43
CA THR A 230 -17.34 3.28 -15.31
C THR A 230 -15.92 3.84 -15.30
N ALA A 231 -15.75 5.13 -15.62
CA ALA A 231 -14.46 5.83 -15.66
C ALA A 231 -13.59 5.66 -14.40
N PHE A 232 -14.22 5.40 -13.25
CA PHE A 232 -13.53 5.22 -11.96
C PHE A 232 -13.68 3.83 -11.36
N ASP A 233 -14.15 2.83 -12.11
CA ASP A 233 -14.24 1.46 -11.57
C ASP A 233 -12.84 0.92 -11.25
N TYR A 234 -11.85 1.21 -12.10
CA TYR A 234 -10.44 0.88 -11.90
C TYR A 234 -9.59 2.15 -11.84
N VAL A 235 -9.23 2.56 -10.63
CA VAL A 235 -8.29 3.66 -10.40
C VAL A 235 -7.03 3.08 -9.76
N ALA A 236 -5.92 3.16 -10.49
CA ALA A 236 -4.65 2.52 -10.10
C ALA A 236 -3.99 3.26 -8.93
N ASP A 237 -3.98 4.58 -8.98
CA ASP A 237 -3.35 5.40 -7.95
C ASP A 237 -4.04 6.76 -7.79
N LEU A 238 -3.85 7.37 -6.62
CA LEU A 238 -4.38 8.66 -6.24
C LEU A 238 -3.25 9.60 -5.80
N GLY A 239 -3.35 10.85 -6.22
CA GLY A 239 -2.52 11.93 -5.71
C GLY A 239 -3.39 13.08 -5.23
N PHE A 240 -3.03 13.73 -4.14
CA PHE A 240 -3.70 14.96 -3.70
C PHE A 240 -2.69 16.08 -3.52
N LYS A 241 -2.86 17.17 -4.27
CA LYS A 241 -1.99 18.35 -4.16
C LYS A 241 -2.68 19.60 -4.66
N PHE A 242 -2.37 20.74 -4.04
CA PHE A 242 -2.93 22.05 -4.41
C PHE A 242 -4.46 22.05 -4.46
N GLU A 243 -5.09 21.40 -3.47
CA GLU A 243 -6.55 21.26 -3.37
C GLU A 243 -7.20 20.53 -4.56
N ARG A 244 -6.40 19.77 -5.32
CA ARG A 244 -6.86 18.93 -6.42
C ARG A 244 -6.57 17.47 -6.14
N LEU A 245 -7.52 16.63 -6.52
CA LEU A 245 -7.33 15.19 -6.59
C LEU A 245 -6.92 14.81 -8.01
N TYR A 246 -5.96 13.91 -8.09
CA TYR A 246 -5.46 13.29 -9.30
C TYR A 246 -5.76 11.79 -9.20
N ALA A 247 -6.37 11.22 -10.24
CA ALA A 247 -6.73 9.82 -10.30
C ALA A 247 -6.17 9.19 -11.58
N GLY A 248 -5.29 8.20 -11.40
CA GLY A 248 -4.65 7.47 -12.48
C GLY A 248 -5.58 6.36 -12.96
N THR A 249 -5.89 6.36 -14.24
CA THR A 249 -6.81 5.39 -14.85
C THR A 249 -6.21 4.82 -16.13
N ALA A 250 -6.83 3.77 -16.66
CA ALA A 250 -6.50 3.22 -17.98
C ALA A 250 -6.78 4.18 -19.15
N TYR A 251 -7.47 5.30 -18.88
CA TYR A 251 -7.88 6.30 -19.89
C TYR A 251 -7.08 7.60 -19.81
N GLY A 252 -6.21 7.74 -18.80
CA GLY A 252 -5.44 8.96 -18.55
C GLY A 252 -5.45 9.39 -17.09
N LEU A 253 -4.99 10.61 -16.87
CA LEU A 253 -4.96 11.24 -15.56
C LEU A 253 -6.19 12.14 -15.38
N TYR A 254 -7.16 11.68 -14.59
CA TYR A 254 -8.29 12.52 -14.20
C TYR A 254 -7.89 13.51 -13.10
N VAL A 255 -8.38 14.75 -13.20
CA VAL A 255 -8.12 15.82 -12.23
C VAL A 255 -9.44 16.41 -11.75
N PHE A 256 -9.66 16.37 -10.43
CA PHE A 256 -10.81 16.99 -9.78
C PHE A 256 -10.38 18.29 -9.08
N ASP A 257 -11.03 19.40 -9.46
CA ASP A 257 -10.74 20.74 -8.94
C ASP A 257 -11.63 21.18 -7.76
N GLY A 258 -12.42 20.26 -7.21
CA GLY A 258 -13.42 20.53 -6.19
C GLY A 258 -14.85 20.73 -6.73
N GLY A 259 -15.00 20.91 -8.06
CA GLY A 259 -16.32 21.02 -8.69
C GLY A 259 -16.47 20.22 -9.98
N ARG A 260 -15.39 20.03 -10.74
CA ARG A 260 -15.39 19.40 -12.07
C ARG A 260 -14.22 18.45 -12.22
N TRP A 261 -14.42 17.49 -13.10
CA TRP A 261 -13.38 16.58 -13.58
C TRP A 261 -12.88 17.07 -14.93
N ASN A 262 -11.56 17.08 -15.11
CA ASN A 262 -10.88 17.18 -16.39
C ASN A 262 -9.99 15.94 -16.55
N ILE A 263 -9.46 15.70 -17.74
CA ILE A 263 -8.56 14.58 -18.02
C ILE A 263 -7.34 15.11 -18.78
N TYR A 264 -6.18 14.52 -18.52
CA TYR A 264 -5.05 14.53 -19.44
C TYR A 264 -4.96 13.16 -20.11
N ASP A 265 -5.05 13.12 -21.43
CA ASP A 265 -5.02 11.90 -22.22
C ASP A 265 -4.12 12.02 -23.46
N GLU A 266 -4.31 11.16 -24.45
CA GLU A 266 -3.54 11.16 -25.69
C GLU A 266 -3.66 12.47 -26.48
N GLU A 267 -4.81 13.17 -26.41
CA GLU A 267 -5.01 14.45 -27.09
C GLU A 267 -4.12 15.56 -26.50
N ASP A 268 -3.78 15.45 -25.22
CA ASP A 268 -2.88 16.37 -24.51
C ASP A 268 -1.40 15.96 -24.62
N GLY A 269 -1.11 14.81 -25.23
CA GLY A 269 0.24 14.28 -25.40
C GLY A 269 0.67 13.25 -24.34
N LEU A 270 -0.25 12.79 -23.49
CA LEU A 270 -0.04 11.63 -22.61
C LEU A 270 -0.25 10.34 -23.40
N LEU A 271 0.70 10.05 -24.30
CA LEU A 271 0.68 8.83 -25.11
C LEU A 271 0.72 7.61 -24.20
N PHE A 272 -0.07 6.58 -24.51
CA PHE A 272 -0.23 5.39 -23.66
C PHE A 272 -0.78 5.75 -22.27
N CYS A 273 -2.05 6.20 -22.28
CA CYS A 273 -2.77 6.80 -21.16
C CYS A 273 -3.08 5.85 -19.98
N ASP A 274 -2.49 4.66 -19.89
CA ASP A 274 -2.60 3.79 -18.71
C ASP A 274 -1.71 4.32 -17.57
N VAL A 275 -2.27 5.25 -16.78
CA VAL A 275 -1.59 5.91 -15.67
C VAL A 275 -1.67 5.04 -14.42
N ARG A 276 -0.52 4.56 -13.98
CA ARG A 276 -0.39 3.62 -12.84
C ARG A 276 0.12 4.25 -11.56
N ASN A 277 0.90 5.32 -11.65
CA ASN A 277 1.48 5.96 -10.47
C ASN A 277 1.47 7.48 -10.60
N ILE A 278 1.26 8.17 -9.49
CA ILE A 278 1.22 9.63 -9.41
C ILE A 278 2.15 10.10 -8.30
N ALA A 279 3.08 10.97 -8.64
CA ALA A 279 3.93 11.67 -7.68
C ALA A 279 4.01 13.16 -8.01
N PHE A 280 4.64 13.93 -7.13
CA PHE A 280 4.73 15.38 -7.31
C PHE A 280 6.14 15.91 -7.10
N LYS A 281 6.64 16.67 -8.09
CA LYS A 281 7.96 17.31 -8.05
C LYS A 281 7.81 18.83 -8.14
N GLY A 282 7.87 19.50 -6.98
CA GLY A 282 7.55 20.93 -6.90
C GLY A 282 6.12 21.21 -7.37
N TRP A 283 5.96 21.99 -8.44
CA TRP A 283 4.66 22.28 -9.05
C TRP A 283 4.23 21.28 -10.13
N LYS A 284 5.10 20.36 -10.49
CA LYS A 284 4.84 19.38 -11.55
C LYS A 284 4.15 18.15 -10.98
N ILE A 285 3.27 17.59 -11.78
CA ILE A 285 2.74 16.25 -11.58
C ILE A 285 3.65 15.32 -12.36
N VAL A 286 4.07 14.23 -11.75
CA VAL A 286 4.84 13.17 -12.42
C VAL A 286 3.92 11.96 -12.47
N VAL A 287 3.68 11.44 -13.66
CA VAL A 287 2.87 10.24 -13.86
C VAL A 287 3.73 9.13 -14.43
N GLY A 288 3.57 7.93 -13.89
CA GLY A 288 4.16 6.70 -14.42
C GLY A 288 3.11 5.92 -15.21
N THR A 289 3.50 5.38 -16.36
CA THR A 289 2.63 4.57 -17.22
C THR A 289 3.06 3.11 -17.24
N SER A 290 2.15 2.22 -17.65
CA SER A 290 2.41 0.78 -17.73
C SER A 290 3.54 0.42 -18.71
N ASP A 291 3.77 1.19 -19.76
CA ASP A 291 4.63 0.75 -20.88
C ASP A 291 5.53 1.83 -21.49
N TRP A 292 5.47 3.09 -21.03
CA TRP A 292 6.15 4.21 -21.70
C TRP A 292 6.95 5.13 -20.76
N GLY A 293 7.21 4.69 -19.54
CA GLY A 293 7.99 5.44 -18.57
C GLY A 293 7.18 6.54 -17.87
N ILE A 294 7.85 7.67 -17.61
CA ILE A 294 7.23 8.78 -16.90
C ILE A 294 7.00 10.01 -17.80
N TYR A 295 5.94 10.73 -17.47
CA TYR A 295 5.64 12.06 -17.97
C TYR A 295 5.69 13.07 -16.83
N GLU A 296 6.16 14.28 -17.13
CA GLU A 296 5.97 15.43 -16.26
C GLU A 296 4.93 16.36 -16.87
N ILE A 297 3.92 16.71 -16.08
CA ILE A 297 2.84 17.61 -16.44
C ILE A 297 3.00 18.91 -15.66
N PHE A 298 2.99 20.04 -16.37
CA PHE A 298 2.98 21.38 -15.80
C PHE A 298 2.10 22.30 -16.64
N GLU A 299 1.04 22.83 -16.03
CA GLU A 299 -0.01 23.56 -16.76
C GLU A 299 -0.56 22.70 -17.91
N ASP A 300 -0.46 23.16 -19.15
CA ASP A 300 -0.96 22.44 -20.34
C ASP A 300 0.15 21.61 -21.03
N TRP A 301 1.33 21.53 -20.43
CA TRP A 301 2.48 20.86 -21.03
C TRP A 301 2.64 19.45 -20.46
N VAL A 302 2.38 18.45 -21.29
CA VAL A 302 2.69 17.04 -21.01
C VAL A 302 4.02 16.69 -21.68
N SER A 303 5.05 16.38 -20.88
CA SER A 303 6.42 16.14 -21.36
C SER A 303 6.91 14.74 -20.99
N PRO A 304 7.12 13.81 -21.95
CA PRO A 304 7.74 12.53 -21.66
C PRO A 304 9.19 12.73 -21.21
N ARG A 305 9.68 11.80 -20.40
CA ARG A 305 11.09 11.76 -19.99
C ARG A 305 11.81 10.66 -20.76
N ALA A 306 12.65 11.08 -21.70
CA ALA A 306 13.38 10.19 -22.61
C ALA A 306 14.23 9.13 -21.90
N TRP A 307 14.75 9.43 -20.70
CA TRP A 307 15.54 8.46 -19.94
C TRP A 307 14.73 7.28 -19.41
N SER A 308 13.40 7.41 -19.33
CA SER A 308 12.48 6.36 -18.89
C SER A 308 11.69 5.74 -20.05
N GLU A 309 11.97 6.12 -21.30
CA GLU A 309 11.21 5.67 -22.46
C GLU A 309 11.21 4.13 -22.55
N GLY A 310 10.01 3.54 -22.66
CA GLY A 310 9.81 2.09 -22.73
C GLY A 310 9.89 1.34 -21.39
N MET A 311 10.02 2.04 -20.26
CA MET A 311 9.97 1.42 -18.93
C MET A 311 8.52 1.15 -18.51
N GLU A 312 8.28 -0.04 -17.94
CA GLU A 312 7.10 -0.29 -17.12
C GLU A 312 7.30 0.34 -15.75
N VAL A 313 6.54 1.40 -15.45
CA VAL A 313 6.60 2.07 -14.16
C VAL A 313 5.64 1.38 -13.20
N THR A 314 6.19 0.78 -12.16
CA THR A 314 5.42 0.05 -11.14
C THR A 314 5.27 0.84 -9.85
N SER A 315 6.19 1.77 -9.58
CA SER A 315 6.11 2.71 -8.47
C SER A 315 6.85 4.01 -8.77
N LEU A 316 6.44 5.11 -8.14
CA LEU A 316 6.98 6.43 -8.39
C LEU A 316 7.00 7.27 -7.10
N ALA A 317 8.14 7.87 -6.79
CA ALA A 317 8.26 8.80 -5.66
C ALA A 317 9.08 10.04 -6.03
N CYS A 318 8.71 11.20 -5.47
CA CYS A 318 9.43 12.46 -5.67
C CYS A 318 9.67 13.19 -4.34
N LYS A 319 10.87 13.72 -4.13
CA LYS A 319 11.25 14.56 -2.97
C LYS A 319 12.35 15.53 -3.36
N GLY A 320 12.10 16.83 -3.24
CA GLY A 320 13.03 17.85 -3.74
C GLY A 320 13.34 17.64 -5.22
N ASP A 321 14.62 17.44 -5.54
CA ASP A 321 15.08 17.20 -6.91
C ASP A 321 15.07 15.73 -7.33
N TYR A 322 14.75 14.82 -6.41
CA TYR A 322 14.67 13.38 -6.68
C TYR A 322 13.37 13.01 -7.38
N THR A 323 13.50 12.14 -8.37
CA THR A 323 12.42 11.35 -8.96
C THR A 323 12.89 9.91 -9.01
N ILE A 324 12.20 9.02 -8.30
CA ILE A 324 12.53 7.60 -8.20
C ILE A 324 11.48 6.81 -8.95
N VAL A 325 11.91 5.95 -9.86
CA VAL A 325 11.05 5.07 -10.65
C VAL A 325 11.37 3.63 -10.27
N GLY A 326 10.37 2.91 -9.78
CA GLY A 326 10.39 1.47 -9.60
C GLY A 326 9.96 0.77 -10.88
N THR A 327 10.54 -0.40 -11.11
CA THR A 327 10.28 -1.20 -12.31
C THR A 327 9.99 -2.65 -11.94
N SER A 328 9.37 -3.38 -12.88
CA SER A 328 9.04 -4.79 -12.70
C SER A 328 10.27 -5.69 -12.68
N ASN A 329 11.37 -5.36 -13.36
CA ASN A 329 12.50 -6.29 -13.51
C ASN A 329 13.88 -5.66 -13.29
N GLU A 330 13.97 -4.33 -13.29
CA GLU A 330 15.24 -3.61 -13.29
C GLU A 330 15.47 -2.85 -11.98
N GLY A 331 14.68 -3.09 -10.93
CA GLY A 331 14.86 -2.40 -9.68
C GLY A 331 14.40 -0.94 -9.75
N ILE A 332 15.26 0.00 -9.33
CA ILE A 332 14.94 1.42 -9.25
C ILE A 332 15.89 2.28 -10.08
N TYR A 333 15.31 3.30 -10.71
CA TYR A 333 16.03 4.40 -11.35
C TYR A 333 15.86 5.66 -10.51
N ILE A 334 16.96 6.37 -10.28
CA ILE A 334 17.03 7.57 -9.47
C ILE A 334 17.46 8.71 -10.39
N ALA A 335 16.56 9.67 -10.62
CA ALA A 335 16.86 10.91 -11.30
C ALA A 335 17.04 12.04 -10.28
N LYS A 336 18.24 12.64 -10.24
CA LYS A 336 18.57 13.79 -9.37
C LYS A 336 19.24 14.87 -10.19
N ALA A 337 18.65 16.06 -10.25
CA ALA A 337 19.21 17.21 -10.97
C ALA A 337 19.67 16.93 -12.42
N GLY A 338 19.02 15.98 -13.11
CA GLY A 338 19.35 15.59 -14.49
C GLY A 338 20.31 14.40 -14.62
N GLU A 339 20.95 13.97 -13.52
CA GLU A 339 21.73 12.74 -13.48
C GLU A 339 20.82 11.56 -13.19
N ILE A 340 21.05 10.44 -13.89
CA ILE A 340 20.28 9.20 -13.76
C ILE A 340 21.22 8.11 -13.22
N SER A 341 20.82 7.52 -12.09
CA SER A 341 21.49 6.35 -11.52
C SER A 341 20.54 5.16 -11.54
N HIS A 342 21.08 3.99 -11.86
CA HIS A 342 20.34 2.74 -11.86
C HIS A 342 20.85 1.87 -10.72
N ILE A 343 19.94 1.49 -9.83
CA ILE A 343 20.24 0.64 -8.68
C ILE A 343 19.52 -0.67 -8.91
N ASN A 344 20.27 -1.76 -9.09
CA ASN A 344 19.72 -3.12 -9.15
C ASN A 344 20.71 -4.08 -8.49
N PRO A 345 20.65 -4.24 -7.15
CA PRO A 345 21.53 -5.14 -6.44
C PRO A 345 21.33 -6.58 -6.90
N THR A 346 22.42 -7.35 -6.97
CA THR A 346 22.37 -8.77 -7.31
C THR A 346 21.44 -9.51 -6.34
N PRO A 347 20.51 -10.36 -6.84
CA PRO A 347 19.66 -11.17 -5.99
C PRO A 347 20.47 -11.93 -4.94
N GLN A 348 20.00 -11.91 -3.70
CA GLN A 348 20.64 -12.64 -2.61
C GLN A 348 19.94 -13.97 -2.39
N THR A 349 20.74 -15.03 -2.30
CA THR A 349 20.26 -16.39 -2.05
C THR A 349 20.32 -16.64 -0.55
N PHE A 350 19.16 -16.90 0.05
CA PHE A 350 19.04 -17.24 1.46
C PHE A 350 18.45 -18.65 1.60
N THR A 351 18.93 -19.40 2.58
CA THR A 351 18.35 -20.69 2.94
C THR A 351 17.56 -20.54 4.23
N ARG A 352 16.25 -20.84 4.19
CA ARG A 352 15.42 -20.89 5.40
C ARG A 352 15.22 -22.34 5.85
N PRO A 353 15.24 -22.62 7.16
CA PRO A 353 14.72 -23.88 7.67
C PRO A 353 13.23 -23.97 7.32
N VAL A 354 12.78 -25.12 6.83
CA VAL A 354 11.34 -25.34 6.66
C VAL A 354 10.72 -25.41 8.06
N VAL A 355 9.97 -24.37 8.43
CA VAL A 355 9.15 -24.40 9.64
C VAL A 355 7.85 -25.07 9.20
N ALA A 356 7.64 -26.30 9.64
CA ALA A 356 6.40 -27.02 9.39
C ALA A 356 5.22 -26.14 9.80
N SER A 357 4.38 -25.76 8.84
CA SER A 357 3.15 -25.03 9.09
C SER A 357 2.21 -25.93 9.87
N VAL A 358 2.06 -25.66 11.16
CA VAL A 358 1.07 -26.35 11.98
C VAL A 358 -0.31 -25.87 11.52
N HIS A 359 -1.02 -26.74 10.81
CA HIS A 359 -2.41 -26.54 10.37
C HIS A 359 -3.38 -26.64 11.55
#